data_AF-A0A7U7ZUI5-F1
#
_entry.id   AF-A0A7U7ZUI5-F1
#
_cell.length_a   1.000
_cell.length_b   1.000
_cell.length_c   1.000
_cell.angle_alpha   90.00
_cell.angle_beta   90.00
_cell.angle_gamma   90.00
#
_symmetry.space_group_name_H-M   'P 1'
#
loop_
_entity.id
_entity.type
_entity.pdbx_description
1 polymer ?
#
loop_
_entity_poly.entity_id
_entity_poly.type
_entity_poly.pdbx_seq_one_letter_code
_entity_poly.pdbx_strand_id
1 'polypeptide(L)' 'MNQKVALVIGASSESVFAINEAKKAGLKVVAFDGNKDAIGLRLADVSYVVDIRDPKNIIEKLTGGVRAYNDFTGSHR' A
#
# COMPACT_ATOMS: atom_id res chain seq x y z
N MET A 1 -1.46 15.55 14.18
CA MET A 1 -0.72 15.69 12.90
C MET A 1 -1.17 14.56 11.99
N ASN A 2 -1.51 14.83 10.73
CA ASN A 2 -1.78 13.78 9.76
C ASN A 2 -0.48 13.04 9.44
N GLN A 3 -0.42 11.74 9.76
CA GLN A 3 0.72 10.89 9.43
C GLN A 3 0.74 10.66 7.91
N LYS A 4 1.84 11.00 7.25
CA LYS A 4 2.01 10.74 5.80
C LYS A 4 2.34 9.27 5.57
N VAL A 5 1.87 8.75 4.45
CA VAL A 5 2.01 7.33 4.05
C VAL A 5 2.85 7.23 2.79
N ALA A 6 3.77 6.28 2.76
CA ALA A 6 4.44 5.80 1.55
C ALA A 6 3.80 4.49 1.10
N LEU A 7 3.24 4.48 -0.11
CA LEU A 7 2.62 3.30 -0.72
C LEU A 7 3.64 2.60 -1.63
N VAL A 8 3.83 1.30 -1.42
CA VAL A 8 4.70 0.45 -2.24
C VAL A 8 3.84 -0.59 -2.97
N ILE A 9 3.82 -0.52 -4.31
CA ILE A 9 3.16 -1.50 -5.18
C ILE A 9 4.24 -2.31 -5.89
N GLY A 10 4.30 -3.62 -5.61
CA GLY A 10 5.46 -4.44 -5.92
C GLY A 10 6.52 -4.29 -4.82
N ALA A 11 6.55 -5.26 -3.90
CA ALA A 11 7.36 -5.30 -2.70
C ALA A 11 8.51 -6.33 -2.78
N SER A 12 8.96 -6.66 -3.99
CA SER A 12 10.18 -7.46 -4.24
C SER A 12 11.45 -6.76 -3.72
N SER A 13 12.60 -7.41 -3.85
CA SER A 13 13.91 -6.96 -3.32
C SER A 13 14.30 -5.52 -3.66
N GLU A 14 13.89 -5.04 -4.81
CA GLU A 14 14.17 -3.71 -5.36
C GLU A 14 13.50 -2.61 -4.51
N SER A 15 12.38 -2.93 -3.87
CA SER A 15 11.62 -2.00 -3.01
C SER A 15 12.28 -1.77 -1.64
N VAL A 16 13.20 -2.65 -1.21
CA VAL A 16 13.81 -2.61 0.13
C VAL A 16 14.47 -1.26 0.42
N PHE A 17 15.19 -0.73 -0.57
CA PHE A 17 15.84 0.58 -0.42
C PHE A 17 14.80 1.69 -0.20
N ALA A 18 13.77 1.76 -1.03
CA ALA A 18 12.71 2.77 -0.92
C ALA A 18 11.93 2.66 0.40
N ILE A 19 11.64 1.44 0.84
CA ILE A 19 10.99 1.18 2.13
C ILE A 19 11.83 1.75 3.27
N ASN A 20 13.14 1.45 3.29
CA ASN A 20 14.01 1.92 4.36
C ASN A 20 14.14 3.46 4.36
N GLU A 21 14.25 4.10 3.20
CA GLU A 21 14.30 5.57 3.12
C GLU A 21 12.98 6.22 3.55
N ALA A 22 11.83 5.64 3.20
CA ALA A 22 10.53 6.12 3.64
C ALA A 22 10.39 6.06 5.18
N LYS A 23 10.84 4.97 5.80
CA LYS A 23 10.85 4.83 7.27
C LYS A 23 11.77 5.84 7.93
N LYS A 24 12.98 6.06 7.38
CA LYS A 24 13.91 7.11 7.86
C LYS A 24 13.30 8.52 7.77
N ALA A 25 12.49 8.77 6.75
CA ALA A 25 11.76 10.03 6.59
C ALA A 25 10.52 10.16 7.51
N GLY A 26 10.26 9.17 8.39
CA GLY A 26 9.13 9.18 9.32
C GLY A 26 7.77 8.88 8.68
N LEU A 27 7.75 8.30 7.48
CA LEU A 27 6.54 7.89 6.79
C LEU A 27 6.08 6.51 7.27
N LYS A 28 4.76 6.31 7.36
CA LYS A 28 4.20 4.96 7.49
C LYS A 28 4.27 4.25 6.15
N VAL A 29 4.85 3.07 6.10
CA VAL A 29 4.96 2.28 4.86
C VAL A 29 3.84 1.25 4.78
N VAL A 30 3.09 1.28 3.66
CA VAL A 30 2.10 0.27 3.31
C VAL A 30 2.52 -0.42 2.01
N ALA A 31 2.68 -1.74 2.03
CA ALA A 31 3.19 -2.50 0.89
C ALA A 31 2.18 -3.53 0.34
N PHE A 32 2.17 -3.71 -0.97
CA PHE A 32 1.35 -4.66 -1.70
C PHE A 32 2.20 -5.49 -2.66
N ASP A 33 2.02 -6.79 -2.67
CA ASP A 33 2.65 -7.71 -3.64
C ASP A 33 1.80 -8.96 -3.83
N GLY A 34 1.89 -9.61 -5.00
CA GLY A 34 1.24 -10.89 -5.25
C GLY A 34 2.03 -12.08 -4.71
N ASN A 35 3.34 -11.92 -4.53
CA ASN A 35 4.21 -12.92 -3.94
C ASN A 35 4.26 -12.75 -2.41
N LYS A 36 3.65 -13.69 -1.69
CA LYS A 36 3.67 -13.75 -0.22
C LYS A 36 5.07 -13.73 0.40
N ASP A 37 6.09 -14.15 -0.35
CA ASP A 37 7.46 -14.27 0.13
C ASP A 37 8.31 -13.01 -0.17
N ALA A 38 7.73 -12.02 -0.86
CA ALA A 38 8.38 -10.75 -1.20
C ALA A 38 8.90 -10.05 0.07
N ILE A 39 10.19 -9.68 0.06
CA ILE A 39 10.88 -9.18 1.24
C ILE A 39 10.31 -7.85 1.75
N GLY A 40 9.86 -6.97 0.87
CA GLY A 40 9.27 -5.69 1.23
C GLY A 40 7.98 -5.82 2.04
N LEU A 41 7.23 -6.92 1.89
CA LEU A 41 6.04 -7.20 2.72
C LEU A 41 6.39 -7.37 4.20
N ARG A 42 7.58 -7.91 4.51
CA ARG A 42 8.05 -8.09 5.89
C ARG A 42 8.65 -6.82 6.50
N LEU A 43 9.15 -5.91 5.65
CA LEU A 43 9.81 -4.68 6.09
C LEU A 43 8.84 -3.50 6.26
N ALA A 44 7.71 -3.52 5.56
CA ALA A 44 6.66 -2.52 5.66
C ALA A 44 5.96 -2.54 7.04
N ASP A 45 5.32 -1.44 7.41
CA ASP A 45 4.55 -1.35 8.66
C ASP A 45 3.20 -2.04 8.53
N VAL A 46 2.62 -2.01 7.34
CA VAL A 46 1.41 -2.75 6.95
C VAL A 46 1.67 -3.39 5.60
N SER A 47 1.24 -4.63 5.40
CA SER A 47 1.39 -5.32 4.13
C SER A 47 0.19 -6.15 3.75
N TYR A 48 -0.03 -6.29 2.44
CA TYR A 48 -1.12 -7.08 1.88
C TYR A 48 -0.60 -7.95 0.72
N VAL A 49 -0.93 -9.24 0.79
CA VAL A 49 -0.72 -10.16 -0.32
C VAL A 49 -1.97 -10.10 -1.21
N VAL A 50 -1.86 -9.45 -2.36
CA VAL A 50 -2.96 -9.25 -3.32
C VAL A 50 -2.46 -9.26 -4.75
N ASP A 51 -3.34 -9.47 -5.72
CA ASP A 51 -3.00 -9.19 -7.11
C ASP A 51 -2.83 -7.68 -7.30
N ILE A 52 -1.58 -7.23 -7.46
CA ILE A 52 -1.26 -5.81 -7.66
C ILE A 52 -1.75 -5.24 -9.00
N ARG A 53 -2.25 -6.10 -9.89
CA ARG A 53 -2.94 -5.69 -11.14
C ARG A 53 -4.41 -5.35 -10.91
N ASP A 54 -4.94 -5.57 -9.71
CA ASP A 54 -6.29 -5.16 -9.30
C ASP A 54 -6.25 -3.86 -8.47
N PRO A 55 -6.32 -2.68 -9.14
CA PRO A 55 -6.30 -1.40 -8.44
C PRO A 55 -7.51 -1.19 -7.54
N LYS A 56 -8.65 -1.84 -7.80
CA LYS A 56 -9.85 -1.68 -6.94
C LYS A 56 -9.58 -2.27 -5.57
N ASN A 57 -9.03 -3.48 -5.52
CA ASN A 57 -8.64 -4.13 -4.27
C ASN A 57 -7.62 -3.30 -3.49
N ILE A 58 -6.61 -2.73 -4.15
CA ILE A 58 -5.64 -1.83 -3.50
C ILE A 58 -6.34 -0.63 -2.85
N ILE A 59 -7.22 0.05 -3.58
CA ILE A 59 -7.91 1.24 -3.07
C ILE A 59 -8.85 0.87 -1.91
N GLU A 60 -9.58 -0.24 -2.00
CA GLU A 60 -10.44 -0.72 -0.91
C GLU A 60 -9.65 -0.98 0.38
N LYS A 61 -8.47 -1.60 0.28
CA LYS A 61 -7.58 -1.84 1.43
C LYS A 61 -7.04 -0.55 2.04
N LEU A 62 -6.80 0.48 1.23
CA LEU A 62 -6.30 1.78 1.71
C LEU A 62 -7.39 2.66 2.33
N THR A 63 -8.62 2.53 1.85
CA THR A 63 -9.73 3.44 2.20
C THR A 63 -10.67 2.87 3.26
N GLY A 64 -10.46 1.62 3.70
CA GLY A 64 -11.25 1.00 4.78
C GLY A 64 -12.63 0.49 4.33
N GLY A 65 -12.88 0.37 3.03
CA GLY A 65 -14.10 -0.21 2.46
C GLY A 65 -14.86 0.72 1.48
N VAL A 66 -15.82 0.12 0.78
CA VAL A 66 -16.57 0.62 -0.40
C VAL A 66 -17.03 2.09 -0.33
N ARG A 67 -17.31 2.62 0.86
CA ARG A 67 -17.81 3.99 1.04
C ARG A 67 -16.81 5.05 0.56
N ALA A 68 -15.54 4.90 0.94
CA ALA A 68 -14.51 5.88 0.58
C ALA A 68 -14.00 5.70 -0.87
N TYR A 69 -14.14 4.51 -1.47
CA TYR A 69 -13.90 4.30 -2.92
C TYR A 69 -14.93 5.07 -3.78
N ASN A 70 -16.20 5.04 -3.40
CA ASN A 70 -17.27 5.74 -4.12
C ASN A 70 -17.12 7.27 -4.02
N ASP A 71 -16.71 7.77 -2.85
CA ASP A 71 -16.43 9.19 -2.64
C ASP A 71 -15.21 9.66 -3.47
N PHE A 72 -14.18 8.81 -3.63
CA PHE A 72 -12.98 9.13 -4.42
C PHE A 72 -13.22 9.11 -5.93
N THR A 73 -14.10 8.22 -6.42
CA THR A 73 -14.37 8.04 -7.85
C THR A 73 -15.53 8.90 -8.37
N GLY A 74 -16.17 9.69 -7.51
CA GLY A 74 -17.25 10.58 -7.90
C GLY A 74 -18.52 9.88 -8.39
N SER A 75 -18.66 8.57 -8.15
CA SER A 75 -19.83 7.78 -8.52
C SER A 75 -21.02 8.11 -7.60
N HIS A 76 -21.59 9.30 -7.77
CA HIS A 76 -22.92 9.62 -7.26
C HIS A 76 -23.93 8.83 -8.11
N ARG A 77 -24.65 7.91 -7.47
CA ARG A 77 -25.86 7.33 -8.07
C ARG A 77 -26.90 8.40 -8.33
#